data_AF-A0A1D3RM27-F1
#
_entry.id   AF-A0A1D3RM27-F1
#
_cell.length_a   1.000
_cell.length_b   1.000
_cell.length_c   1.000
_cell.angle_alpha   90.00
_cell.angle_beta   90.00
_cell.angle_gamma   90.00
#
_symmetry.space_group_name_H-M   'P 1'
#
loop_
_entity.id
_entity.type
_entity.pdbx_description
1 polymer ?
#
loop_
_entity_poly.entity_id
_entity_poly.type
_entity_poly.pdbx_seq_one_letter_code
_entity_poly.pdbx_strand_id
1 'polypeptide(L)'
;MEWKVLGDEQFFEVANKDRKPVKSSLRVSGEMPYHGANNIQDHVEGYTHNGEFVLIAEDGSASLENYSIQYATGKFWANNHVHVVRGNDRVNTRFLHHYLTTVNFIPFLSGGGRAKLTKGKMIEITIPIPCPNNPEKLAGNSSRNCPHTRHLH
;
A
#
# COMPACT_ATOMS: atom_id res chain seq x y z
N MET A 1 8.29 6.27 -19.37
CA MET A 1 7.99 6.05 -17.95
C MET A 1 7.53 7.37 -17.39
N GLU A 2 6.37 7.40 -16.75
CA GLU A 2 5.84 8.61 -16.11
C GLU A 2 5.89 8.47 -14.60
N TRP A 3 6.07 9.58 -13.89
CA TRP A 3 6.02 9.60 -12.44
C TRP A 3 4.71 10.23 -12.01
N LYS A 4 3.98 9.55 -11.13
CA LYS A 4 2.72 10.05 -10.56
C LYS A 4 2.84 10.10 -9.06
N VAL A 5 2.30 11.15 -8.45
CA VAL A 5 2.22 11.25 -6.99
C VAL A 5 1.15 10.29 -6.48
N LEU A 6 1.35 9.72 -5.28
CA LEU A 6 0.40 8.79 -4.68
C LEU A 6 -0.97 9.43 -4.40
N GLY A 7 -1.03 10.76 -4.33
CA GLY A 7 -2.27 11.54 -4.27
C GLY A 7 -3.01 11.70 -5.59
N ASP A 8 -2.48 11.22 -6.72
CA ASP A 8 -3.16 11.31 -8.02
C ASP A 8 -4.32 10.30 -8.10
N GLU A 9 -5.54 10.80 -7.88
CA GLU A 9 -6.77 10.00 -7.87
C GLU A 9 -7.07 9.32 -9.22
N GLN A 10 -6.41 9.73 -10.31
CA GLN A 10 -6.52 9.03 -11.59
C GLN A 10 -5.78 7.68 -11.61
N PHE A 11 -4.88 7.42 -10.66
CA PHE A 11 -4.06 6.20 -10.59
C PHE A 11 -4.19 5.44 -9.26
N PHE A 12 -4.48 6.16 -8.18
CA PHE A 12 -4.46 5.62 -6.82
C PHE A 12 -5.69 6.03 -6.03
N GLU A 13 -6.01 5.24 -5.02
CA GLU A 13 -7.05 5.56 -4.05
C GLU A 13 -6.47 5.55 -2.63
N VAL A 14 -6.85 6.54 -1.82
CA VAL A 14 -6.54 6.59 -0.39
C VAL A 14 -7.82 6.34 0.42
N ALA A 15 -7.99 5.13 0.92
CA ALA A 15 -9.18 4.66 1.64
C ALA A 15 -9.15 4.93 3.16
N ASN A 16 -8.43 5.96 3.61
CA ASN A 16 -8.25 6.26 5.05
C ASN A 16 -9.55 6.59 5.81
N LYS A 17 -10.64 6.89 5.11
CA LYS A 17 -11.92 7.33 5.69
C LYS A 17 -12.60 6.25 6.53
N ASP A 18 -12.40 4.98 6.19
CA ASP A 18 -13.10 3.85 6.82
C ASP A 18 -12.29 3.26 7.99
N ARG A 19 -11.05 3.74 8.21
CA ARG A 19 -10.21 3.33 9.35
C ARG A 19 -10.91 3.64 10.67
N LYS A 20 -10.82 2.72 11.63
CA LYS A 20 -11.46 2.88 12.93
C LYS A 20 -10.56 2.39 14.06
N PRO A 21 -10.05 3.25 14.95
CA PRO A 21 -9.25 2.81 16.08
C PRO A 21 -10.12 2.13 17.14
N VAL A 22 -9.70 0.96 17.61
CA VAL A 22 -10.30 0.27 18.76
C VAL A 22 -9.19 -0.06 19.75
N LYS A 23 -9.34 0.41 21.00
CA LYS A 23 -8.41 0.09 22.10
C LYS A 23 -8.38 -1.43 22.31
N SER A 24 -7.21 -1.98 22.60
CA SER A 24 -7.04 -3.44 22.78
C SER A 24 -8.08 -4.05 23.74
N SER A 25 -8.31 -3.40 24.88
CA SER A 25 -9.30 -3.85 25.89
C SER A 25 -10.77 -3.77 25.47
N LEU A 26 -11.07 -3.10 24.35
CA LEU A 26 -12.43 -2.93 23.82
C LEU A 26 -12.64 -3.72 22.52
N ARG A 27 -11.63 -4.44 22.04
CA ARG A 27 -11.76 -5.28 20.85
C ARG A 27 -12.64 -6.47 21.20
N VAL A 28 -13.62 -6.73 20.36
CA VAL A 28 -14.38 -7.97 20.40
C VAL A 28 -13.62 -8.98 19.55
N SER A 29 -13.27 -10.13 20.11
CA SER A 29 -12.52 -11.17 19.41
C SER A 29 -13.34 -11.72 18.23
N GLY A 30 -12.65 -11.99 17.13
CA GLY A 30 -13.22 -12.60 15.93
C GLY A 30 -12.11 -13.01 14.98
N GLU A 31 -12.45 -13.30 13.74
CA GLU A 31 -11.51 -13.86 12.75
C GLU A 31 -10.82 -12.79 11.88
N MET A 32 -11.27 -11.54 11.91
CA MET A 32 -10.77 -10.54 10.95
C MET A 32 -9.47 -9.92 11.45
N PRO A 33 -8.40 -9.88 10.63
CA PRO A 33 -7.12 -9.34 11.06
C PRO A 33 -7.21 -7.84 11.33
N TYR A 34 -6.74 -7.43 12.51
CA TYR A 34 -6.64 -6.03 12.93
C TYR A 34 -5.23 -5.51 12.65
N HIS A 35 -5.10 -4.70 11.61
CA HIS A 35 -3.82 -4.15 11.17
C HIS A 35 -3.48 -2.85 11.90
N GLY A 36 -2.26 -2.79 12.45
CA GLY A 36 -1.63 -1.58 12.98
C GLY A 36 -0.30 -1.30 12.27
N ALA A 37 0.47 -0.34 12.79
CA ALA A 37 1.74 0.08 12.19
C ALA A 37 2.82 -1.01 12.15
N ASN A 38 2.66 -2.10 12.89
CA ASN A 38 3.64 -3.19 13.01
C ASN A 38 3.02 -4.55 12.61
N ASN A 39 2.31 -4.59 11.48
CA ASN A 39 1.55 -5.75 10.99
C ASN A 39 0.25 -6.02 11.78
N ILE A 40 -0.28 -7.23 11.66
CA ILE A 40 -1.46 -7.70 12.38
C ILE A 40 -1.18 -7.64 13.89
N GLN A 41 -2.02 -6.93 14.64
CA GLN A 41 -1.91 -6.77 16.09
C GLN A 41 -2.90 -7.64 16.85
N ASP A 42 -3.96 -8.11 16.19
CA ASP A 42 -5.07 -8.85 16.79
C ASP A 42 -5.99 -9.46 15.73
N HIS A 43 -7.02 -10.19 16.16
CA HIS A 43 -8.15 -10.58 15.32
C HIS A 43 -9.47 -10.20 15.99
N VAL A 44 -10.37 -9.56 15.23
CA VAL A 44 -11.57 -8.91 15.75
C VAL A 44 -12.83 -9.29 14.98
N GLU A 45 -13.98 -9.04 15.61
CA GLU A 45 -15.28 -9.10 14.95
C GLU A 45 -15.49 -7.88 14.02
N GLY A 46 -16.08 -8.12 12.85
CA GLY A 46 -16.37 -7.08 11.87
C GLY A 46 -15.15 -6.67 11.03
N TYR A 47 -15.34 -5.72 10.12
CA TYR A 47 -14.29 -5.24 9.23
C TYR A 47 -14.51 -3.77 8.88
N THR A 48 -13.44 -3.09 8.48
CA THR A 48 -13.52 -1.72 7.95
C THR A 48 -13.31 -1.68 6.44
N HIS A 49 -12.57 -2.65 5.90
CA HIS A 49 -12.24 -2.71 4.48
C HIS A 49 -12.45 -4.12 3.95
N ASN A 50 -12.79 -4.21 2.66
CA ASN A 50 -12.85 -5.46 1.92
C ASN A 50 -12.28 -5.24 0.52
N GLY A 51 -11.24 -5.97 0.16
CA GLY A 51 -10.59 -5.86 -1.14
C GLY A 51 -9.09 -6.06 -1.06
N GLU A 52 -8.36 -5.54 -2.04
CA GLU A 52 -6.89 -5.61 -2.12
C GLU A 52 -6.29 -4.22 -1.89
N PHE A 53 -5.46 -4.10 -0.86
CA PHE A 53 -4.89 -2.82 -0.42
C PHE A 53 -3.45 -2.97 0.05
N VAL A 54 -2.71 -1.87 -0.02
CA VAL A 54 -1.42 -1.67 0.63
C VAL A 54 -1.64 -0.85 1.89
N LEU A 55 -1.08 -1.34 3.00
CA LEU A 55 -1.12 -0.62 4.28
C LEU A 55 0.28 -0.06 4.57
N ILE A 56 0.37 1.25 4.78
CA ILE A 56 1.62 1.96 5.06
C ILE A 56 1.55 2.45 6.50
N ALA A 57 2.55 2.21 7.34
CA ALA A 57 2.54 2.78 8.69
C ALA A 57 2.38 4.32 8.64
N GLU A 58 1.47 4.86 9.46
CA GLU A 58 1.30 6.31 9.65
C GLU A 58 2.23 6.76 10.78
N ASP A 59 2.16 6.09 11.94
CA ASP A 59 3.04 6.34 13.08
C ASP A 59 3.22 5.08 13.93
N GLY A 60 4.38 4.95 14.59
CA GLY A 60 4.68 3.79 15.42
C GLY A 60 5.27 2.59 14.70
N SER A 61 5.83 2.78 13.49
CA SER A 61 6.67 1.77 12.84
C SER A 61 7.85 1.39 13.73
N ALA A 62 8.12 0.09 13.87
CA ALA A 62 9.23 -0.43 14.66
C ALA A 62 10.61 -0.09 14.07
N SER A 63 10.66 0.20 12.76
CA SER A 63 11.88 0.61 12.06
C SER A 63 11.58 1.73 11.07
N LEU A 64 12.48 2.72 10.99
CA LEU A 64 12.42 3.79 10.00
C LEU A 64 13.15 3.41 8.70
N GLU A 65 14.10 2.48 8.79
CA GLU A 65 14.84 1.93 7.64
C GLU A 65 14.03 0.82 6.96
N ASN A 66 13.44 -0.07 7.75
CA ASN A 66 12.52 -1.13 7.29
C ASN A 66 11.08 -0.72 7.58
N TYR A 67 10.62 0.31 6.88
CA TYR A 67 9.29 0.88 7.11
C TYR A 67 8.19 -0.17 6.87
N SER A 68 7.17 -0.23 7.74
CA SER A 68 6.12 -1.25 7.61
C SER A 68 5.20 -0.94 6.42
N ILE A 69 5.35 -1.75 5.38
CA ILE A 69 4.47 -1.84 4.21
C ILE A 69 3.85 -3.22 4.21
N GLN A 70 2.52 -3.29 4.22
CA GLN A 70 1.77 -4.54 4.34
C GLN A 70 0.87 -4.72 3.13
N TYR A 71 0.64 -5.96 2.75
CA TYR A 71 -0.32 -6.33 1.71
C TYR A 71 -1.52 -7.01 2.35
N ALA A 72 -2.70 -6.42 2.20
CA ALA A 72 -3.95 -6.94 2.76
C ALA A 72 -4.92 -7.31 1.65
N THR A 73 -5.52 -8.50 1.76
CA THR A 73 -6.53 -9.00 0.81
C THR A 73 -7.76 -9.49 1.57
N GLY A 74 -8.93 -9.39 0.95
CA GLY A 74 -10.20 -9.77 1.58
C GLY A 74 -10.62 -8.78 2.66
N LYS A 75 -11.31 -9.28 3.69
CA LYS A 75 -11.82 -8.47 4.80
C LYS A 75 -10.76 -8.27 5.87
N PHE A 76 -10.61 -7.03 6.32
CA PHE A 76 -9.70 -6.68 7.42
C PHE A 76 -10.17 -5.44 8.18
N TRP A 77 -9.57 -5.24 9.34
CA TRP A 77 -9.78 -4.04 10.14
C TRP A 77 -8.51 -3.18 10.17
N ALA A 78 -8.59 -1.98 9.57
CA ALA A 78 -7.52 -0.99 9.62
C ALA A 78 -7.64 -0.07 10.86
N ASN A 79 -6.57 0.00 11.66
CA ASN A 79 -6.39 1.02 12.69
C ASN A 79 -6.03 2.38 12.05
N ASN A 80 -6.11 3.48 12.82
CA ASN A 80 -5.68 4.81 12.36
C ASN A 80 -4.15 4.96 12.20
N HIS A 81 -3.37 4.04 12.77
CA HIS A 81 -1.90 4.02 12.65
C HIS A 81 -1.37 3.47 11.31
N VAL A 82 -2.25 3.12 10.37
CA VAL A 82 -1.87 2.72 9.00
C VAL A 82 -2.64 3.54 7.99
N HIS A 83 -2.00 4.03 6.95
CA HIS A 83 -2.68 4.46 5.75
C HIS A 83 -3.13 3.25 4.93
N VAL A 84 -4.30 3.35 4.31
CA VAL A 84 -4.87 2.32 3.43
C VAL A 84 -4.91 2.91 2.02
N VAL A 85 -4.12 2.33 1.11
CA VAL A 85 -4.04 2.78 -0.28
C VAL A 85 -4.17 1.62 -1.26
N ARG A 86 -4.59 1.88 -2.48
CA ARG A 86 -4.55 0.89 -3.56
C ARG A 86 -4.28 1.57 -4.90
N GLY A 87 -3.82 0.79 -5.87
CA GLY A 87 -3.91 1.22 -7.27
C GLY A 87 -5.34 1.03 -7.77
N ASN A 88 -5.70 1.77 -8.83
CA ASN A 88 -6.97 1.59 -9.52
C ASN A 88 -6.79 0.75 -10.81
N ASP A 89 -7.75 0.81 -11.73
CA ASP A 89 -7.72 0.05 -13.00
C ASP A 89 -6.46 0.31 -13.86
N ARG A 90 -5.73 1.41 -13.61
CA ARG A 90 -4.49 1.75 -14.31
C ARG A 90 -3.24 1.26 -13.62
N VAL A 91 -3.29 0.93 -12.33
CA VAL A 91 -2.12 0.52 -11.54
C VAL A 91 -2.45 -0.70 -10.70
N ASN A 92 -1.71 -1.78 -10.93
CA ASN A 92 -1.87 -2.98 -10.14
C ASN A 92 -1.43 -2.76 -8.67
N THR A 93 -2.28 -3.09 -7.70
CA THR A 93 -2.00 -2.90 -6.27
C THR A 93 -0.80 -3.70 -5.77
N ARG A 94 -0.54 -4.89 -6.34
CA ARG A 94 0.66 -5.69 -6.02
C ARG A 94 1.94 -5.03 -6.53
N PHE A 95 1.90 -4.41 -7.71
CA PHE A 95 3.01 -3.59 -8.18
C PHE A 95 3.27 -2.41 -7.24
N LEU A 96 2.21 -1.69 -6.84
CA LEU A 96 2.30 -0.59 -5.88
C LEU A 96 2.94 -1.04 -4.57
N HIS A 97 2.50 -2.18 -4.02
CA HIS A 97 3.08 -2.78 -2.82
C HIS A 97 4.58 -3.04 -2.98
N HIS A 98 4.98 -3.76 -4.02
CA HIS A 98 6.39 -4.07 -4.26
C HIS A 98 7.23 -2.81 -4.42
N TYR A 99 6.75 -1.81 -5.15
CA TYR A 99 7.48 -0.55 -5.27
C TYR A 99 7.63 0.15 -3.92
N LEU A 100 6.54 0.27 -3.14
CA LEU A 100 6.57 0.93 -1.84
C LEU A 100 7.52 0.24 -0.84
N THR A 101 7.74 -1.08 -0.92
CA THR A 101 8.74 -1.76 -0.09
C THR A 101 10.19 -1.32 -0.37
N THR A 102 10.44 -0.63 -1.48
CA THR A 102 11.77 -0.11 -1.86
C THR A 102 11.95 1.38 -1.58
N VAL A 103 10.88 2.08 -1.19
CA VAL A 103 10.90 3.53 -0.97
C VAL A 103 11.59 3.85 0.35
N ASN A 104 12.52 4.82 0.32
CA ASN A 104 13.03 5.42 1.54
C ASN A 104 12.01 6.43 2.08
N PHE A 105 11.33 6.09 3.17
CA PHE A 105 10.30 6.94 3.78
C PHE A 105 10.88 8.08 4.63
N ILE A 106 12.14 8.00 5.08
CA ILE A 106 12.76 8.96 6.02
C ILE A 106 12.53 10.43 5.61
N PRO A 107 12.69 10.84 4.33
CA PRO A 107 12.47 12.23 3.91
C PRO A 107 11.01 12.72 4.05
N PHE A 108 10.05 11.79 4.12
CA PHE A 108 8.62 12.09 4.25
C PHE A 108 8.14 12.05 5.70
N LEU A 109 8.99 11.63 6.63
CA LEU A 109 8.64 11.56 8.04
C LEU A 109 8.73 12.94 8.70
N SER A 110 7.82 13.16 9.63
CA SER A 110 7.72 14.37 10.44
C SER A 110 7.59 14.03 11.92
N GLY A 111 7.82 15.01 12.78
CA GLY A 111 7.75 14.84 14.24
C GLY A 111 9.03 14.24 14.80
N GLY A 112 9.67 14.96 15.73
CA GLY A 112 10.99 14.61 16.28
C GLY A 112 11.04 13.21 16.93
N GLY A 113 10.59 13.09 18.19
CA GLY A 113 10.77 11.86 18.97
C GLY A 113 9.98 10.63 18.48
N ARG A 114 8.88 10.82 17.76
CA ARG A 114 8.11 9.73 17.14
C ARG A 114 7.83 10.10 15.69
N ALA A 115 8.60 9.50 14.79
CA ALA A 115 8.47 9.73 13.37
C ALA A 115 7.07 9.33 12.86
N LYS A 116 6.47 10.22 12.09
CA LYS A 116 5.10 10.11 11.57
C LYS A 116 5.07 10.48 10.09
N LEU A 117 4.59 9.56 9.27
CA LEU A 117 4.21 9.81 7.89
C LEU A 117 2.78 10.36 7.90
N THR A 118 2.61 11.67 7.73
CA THR A 118 1.25 12.24 7.65
C THR A 118 0.62 11.90 6.30
N LYS A 119 -0.72 11.91 6.20
CA LYS A 119 -1.40 11.78 4.90
C LYS A 119 -0.86 12.77 3.87
N GLY A 120 -0.63 14.02 4.30
CA GLY A 120 -0.07 15.08 3.44
C GLY A 120 1.29 14.74 2.87
N LYS A 121 2.18 14.11 3.66
CA LYS A 121 3.49 13.65 3.17
C LYS A 121 3.42 12.34 2.39
N MET A 122 2.53 11.43 2.77
CA MET A 122 2.32 10.18 2.04
C MET A 122 1.86 10.43 0.59
N ILE A 123 0.96 11.40 0.35
CA ILE A 123 0.49 11.68 -1.02
C ILE A 123 1.56 12.30 -1.92
N GLU A 124 2.64 12.86 -1.38
CA GLU A 124 3.76 13.43 -2.14
C GLU A 124 4.70 12.36 -2.71
N ILE A 125 4.61 11.11 -2.24
CA ILE A 125 5.47 10.00 -2.69
C ILE A 125 5.22 9.73 -4.18
N THR A 126 6.29 9.70 -4.97
CA THR A 126 6.20 9.47 -6.42
C THR A 126 6.38 7.99 -6.76
N ILE A 127 5.50 7.50 -7.63
CA ILE A 127 5.45 6.11 -8.11
C ILE A 127 5.74 6.12 -9.62
N PRO A 128 6.70 5.30 -10.10
CA PRO A 128 6.97 5.17 -11.51
C PRO A 128 5.88 4.30 -12.16
N ILE A 129 5.27 4.81 -13.21
CA ILE A 129 4.30 4.09 -14.04
C ILE A 129 5.04 3.61 -15.30
N PRO A 130 5.40 2.32 -15.39
CA PRO A 130 6.28 1.84 -16.46
C PRO A 130 5.59 1.82 -17.83
N CYS A 131 4.25 1.80 -17.90
CA CYS A 131 3.46 1.77 -19.14
C CYS A 131 2.15 2.56 -19.00
N PRO A 132 2.14 3.91 -19.04
CA PRO A 132 0.92 4.70 -18.87
C PRO A 132 -0.15 4.41 -19.93
N ASN A 133 0.25 3.88 -21.10
CA ASN A 133 -0.61 3.61 -22.25
C ASN A 133 -0.98 2.12 -22.42
N ASN A 134 -0.57 1.21 -21.51
CA ASN A 134 -0.92 -0.21 -21.62
C ASN A 134 -1.16 -0.85 -20.22
N PRO A 135 -2.40 -0.82 -19.72
CA PRO A 135 -2.77 -1.40 -18.42
C PRO A 135 -2.53 -2.91 -18.31
N GLU A 136 -2.62 -3.67 -19.41
CA GLU A 136 -2.51 -5.13 -19.41
C GLU A 136 -1.10 -5.63 -19.01
N LYS A 137 -0.05 -4.85 -19.29
CA LYS A 137 1.32 -5.21 -18.89
C LYS A 137 1.58 -5.02 -17.38
N LEU A 138 0.78 -4.21 -16.70
CA LEU A 138 0.91 -3.96 -15.26
C LEU A 138 0.27 -5.07 -14.41
N ALA A 139 -0.67 -5.81 -14.99
CA ALA A 139 -1.39 -6.91 -14.32
C ALA A 139 -0.56 -8.19 -14.12
N GLY A 140 0.69 -8.23 -14.62
CA GLY A 140 1.59 -9.34 -14.35
C GLY A 140 1.34 -10.59 -15.18
N ASN A 141 0.98 -10.46 -16.46
CA ASN A 141 1.17 -11.57 -17.39
C ASN A 141 2.66 -11.68 -17.75
N SER A 142 3.36 -12.53 -17.00
CA SER A 142 4.63 -13.13 -17.40
C SER A 142 4.41 -14.05 -18.59
N SER A 143 4.13 -13.51 -19.76
CA SER A 143 4.24 -14.23 -21.02
C SER A 143 5.54 -13.78 -21.68
N ARG A 144 6.60 -14.53 -21.40
CA ARG A 144 7.85 -14.46 -22.17
C ARG A 144 7.48 -14.72 -23.63
N ASN A 145 7.57 -13.70 -24.46
CA ASN A 145 7.81 -13.88 -25.89
C ASN A 145 9.06 -13.09 -26.23
N CYS A 146 10.20 -13.77 -26.11
CA CYS A 146 11.39 -13.38 -26.83
C CYS A 146 11.10 -13.52 -28.33
N PRO A 147 11.23 -12.47 -29.16
CA PRO A 147 11.24 -12.66 -30.60
C PRO A 147 12.55 -13.37 -30.96
N HIS A 148 12.48 -14.65 -31.32
CA HIS A 148 13.58 -15.29 -32.01
C HIS A 148 13.67 -14.67 -33.41
N THR A 149 14.77 -13.98 -33.63
CA THR A 149 15.19 -13.39 -34.89
C THR A 149 15.19 -14.47 -35.97
N ARG A 150 14.58 -14.15 -37.12
CA ARG A 150 14.71 -14.91 -38.36
C ARG A 150 16.20 -14.97 -38.75
N HIS A 151 16.69 -16.15 -39.08
CA HIS A 151 17.76 -16.28 -40.06
C HIS A 151 17.32 -17.21 -41.18
N LEU A 152 17.57 -16.72 -42.39
CA LEU A 152 17.26 -17.31 -43.69
C LEU A 152 17.98 -18.64 -43.91
N HIS A 153 17.32 -19.52 -44.67
CA HIS A 153 17.88 -20.12 -45.89
C HIS A 153 16.76 -20.29 -46.92
#